data_AF-A0A661M4Z3-F1
#
_entry.id   AF-A0A661M4Z3-F1
#
_cell.length_a   1.000
_cell.length_b   1.000
_cell.length_c   1.000
_cell.angle_alpha   90.00
_cell.angle_beta   90.00
_cell.angle_gamma   90.00
#
_symmetry.space_group_name_H-M   'P 1'
#
loop_
_entity.id
_entity.type
_entity.pdbx_description
1 polymer ?
#
loop_
_entity_poly.entity_id
_entity_poly.type
_entity_poly.pdbx_seq_one_letter_code
_entity_poly.pdbx_strand_id
1 'polypeptide(L)' 'MMDSLIVAVVHRTLVAGTPLLLGTLGEIVAERAGILNLGVEGMMAVGAVSAFATTFMTGSILLGVLMA' A
#
# COMPACT_ATOMS: atom_id res chain seq x y z
N MET A 1 -6.18 21.26 18.83
CA MET A 1 -7.10 20.27 18.19
C MET A 1 -6.98 20.28 16.67
N MET A 2 -6.97 21.44 16.00
CA MET A 2 -6.75 21.52 14.55
C MET A 2 -5.32 21.11 14.15
N ASP A 3 -4.31 21.55 14.92
CA ASP A 3 -2.90 21.24 14.64
C ASP A 3 -2.61 19.73 14.70
N SER A 4 -3.20 19.01 15.67
CA SER A 4 -3.07 17.57 15.80
C SER A 4 -3.73 16.80 14.65
N LEU A 5 -4.82 17.34 14.08
CA LEU A 5 -5.49 16.73 12.93
C LEU A 5 -4.60 16.84 11.68
N ILE A 6 -4.04 18.03 11.43
CA ILE A 6 -3.15 18.27 10.28
C ILE A 6 -1.93 17.34 10.37
N VAL A 7 -1.29 17.25 11.54
CA VAL A 7 -0.14 16.36 11.74
C VAL A 7 -0.52 14.89 11.52
N ALA A 8 -1.66 14.44 12.04
CA ALA A 8 -2.11 13.05 11.88
C ALA A 8 -2.44 12.69 10.41
N VAL A 9 -3.05 13.62 9.67
CA VAL A 9 -3.33 13.44 8.25
C VAL A 9 -2.02 13.33 7.47
N VAL A 10 -1.10 14.29 7.63
CA VAL A 10 0.19 14.28 6.93
C VAL A 10 0.98 13.00 7.24
N HIS A 11 1.01 12.57 8.50
CA HIS A 11 1.68 11.32 8.88
C HIS A 11 1.08 10.11 8.16
N ARG A 12 -0.25 9.97 8.13
CA ARG A 12 -0.93 8.87 7.41
C ARG A 12 -0.71 8.94 5.90
N THR A 13 -0.71 10.14 5.33
CA THR A 13 -0.42 10.35 3.91
C THR A 13 0.98 9.88 3.55
N LEU A 14 1.98 10.15 4.39
CA LEU A 14 3.35 9.68 4.13
C LEU A 14 3.45 8.15 4.23
N VAL A 15 2.87 7.56 5.27
CA VAL A 15 2.92 6.10 5.48
C VAL A 15 2.20 5.34 4.36
N ALA A 16 1.00 5.78 3.96
CA ALA A 16 0.23 5.13 2.90
C ALA A 16 0.70 5.51 1.48
N GLY A 17 1.15 6.75 1.30
CA GLY A 17 1.55 7.28 0.00
C GLY A 17 2.90 6.77 -0.49
N THR A 18 3.84 6.48 0.42
CA THR A 18 5.18 5.98 0.03
C THR A 18 5.13 4.68 -0.79
N PRO A 19 4.44 3.60 -0.36
CA PRO A 19 4.34 2.38 -1.17
C PRO A 19 3.59 2.60 -2.49
N LEU A 20 2.54 3.44 -2.49
CA LEU A 20 1.82 3.81 -3.72
C LEU A 20 2.71 4.55 -4.72
N LEU A 21 3.54 5.48 -4.26
CA LEU A 21 4.52 6.18 -5.11
C LEU A 21 5.51 5.21 -5.75
N LEU A 22 6.00 4.23 -4.99
CA LEU A 22 6.90 3.21 -5.55
C LEU A 22 6.22 2.36 -6.63
N GLY A 23 4.96 1.96 -6.42
CA GLY A 23 4.17 1.23 -7.43
C GLY A 23 3.96 2.03 -8.71
N THR A 24 3.47 3.26 -8.58
CA THR A 24 3.21 4.16 -9.73
C THR A 24 4.47 4.50 -10.52
N LEU A 25 5.62 4.68 -9.86
CA LEU A 25 6.91 4.86 -10.56
C LEU A 25 7.27 3.65 -11.42
N GLY A 26 7.08 2.43 -10.89
CA GLY A 26 7.27 1.20 -11.66
C GLY A 26 6.31 1.09 -12.84
N GLU A 27 5.06 1.52 -12.65
CA GLU A 27 4.04 1.50 -13.70
C GLU A 27 4.36 2.49 -14.83
N ILE A 28 4.83 3.70 -14.52
CA ILE A 28 5.30 4.68 -15.53
C ILE A 28 6.41 4.09 -16.39
N VAL A 29 7.32 3.30 -15.80
CA VAL A 29 8.38 2.61 -16.55
C VAL A 29 7.78 1.53 -17.46
N ALA A 30 6.83 0.74 -16.96
CA ALA A 30 6.15 -0.30 -17.74
C ALA A 30 5.35 0.30 -18.91
N GLU A 31 4.61 1.39 -18.68
CA GLU A 31 3.87 2.11 -19.71
C GLU A 31 4.79 2.60 -20.83
N ARG A 32 5.97 3.16 -20.47
CA ARG A 32 6.99 3.58 -21.45
C ARG A 32 7.56 2.41 -22.25
N ALA A 33 7.56 1.20 -21.70
CA ALA A 33 7.94 -0.02 -22.41
C ALA A 33 6.80 -0.62 -23.24
N GLY A 34 5.63 0.02 -23.29
CA GLY A 34 4.44 -0.47 -24.00
C GLY A 34 3.67 -1.55 -23.24
N ILE A 35 3.95 -1.75 -21.94
CA ILE A 35 3.29 -2.72 -21.08
C ILE A 35 2.41 -1.98 -20.07
N LEU A 36 1.11 -1.93 -20.32
CA LEU A 36 0.16 -1.31 -19.41
C LEU A 36 -0.30 -2.33 -18.35
N ASN A 37 -0.08 -2.04 -17.07
CA ASN A 37 -0.44 -2.95 -15.97
C ASN A 37 -1.60 -2.41 -15.11
N LEU A 38 -2.80 -2.38 -15.71
CA LEU A 38 -4.05 -1.99 -15.03
C LEU A 38 -4.38 -2.83 -13.77
N GLY A 39 -3.70 -3.95 -13.56
CA GLY A 39 -3.89 -4.80 -12.38
C GLY A 39 -3.10 -4.37 -11.15
N VAL A 40 -2.18 -3.40 -11.25
CA VAL A 40 -1.24 -3.07 -10.15
C VAL A 40 -1.93 -2.54 -8.91
N GLU A 41 -2.93 -1.67 -9.07
CA GLU A 41 -3.77 -1.19 -7.95
C GLU A 41 -4.51 -2.36 -7.28
N GLY A 42 -5.00 -3.30 -8.08
CA GLY A 42 -5.65 -4.51 -7.57
C GLY A 42 -4.70 -5.40 -6.77
N MET A 43 -3.47 -5.60 -7.26
CA MET A 43 -2.44 -6.37 -6.54
C MET A 43 -2.10 -5.73 -5.18
N MET A 44 -1.98 -4.40 -5.13
CA MET A 44 -1.77 -3.67 -3.87
C MET A 44 -2.94 -3.82 -2.90
N ALA A 45 -4.19 -3.72 -3.39
CA ALA A 45 -5.38 -3.89 -2.58
C ALA A 45 -5.51 -5.32 -2.02
N VAL A 46 -5.21 -6.33 -2.84
CA VAL A 46 -5.23 -7.74 -2.40
C VAL A 46 -4.17 -8.01 -1.35
N GLY A 47 -2.95 -7.49 -1.50
CA GLY A 47 -1.89 -7.60 -0.49
C GLY A 47 -2.30 -6.96 0.84
N ALA A 48 -2.84 -5.73 0.80
CA ALA A 48 -3.32 -5.03 1.99
C ALA A 48 -4.44 -5.80 2.73
N VAL A 49 -5.42 -6.33 2.00
CA VAL A 49 -6.52 -7.12 2.59
C VAL A 49 -6.01 -8.44 3.14
N SER A 50 -5.10 -9.11 2.43
CA SER A 50 -4.50 -10.39 2.85
C SER A 50 -3.70 -10.22 4.13
N ALA A 51 -2.83 -9.22 4.20
CA ALA A 51 -2.07 -8.88 5.40
C ALA A 51 -2.98 -8.62 6.60
N PHE A 52 -4.01 -7.80 6.42
CA PHE A 52 -4.99 -7.49 7.46
C PHE A 52 -5.72 -8.75 7.94
N ALA A 53 -6.26 -9.54 7.02
CA ALA A 53 -7.01 -10.76 7.34
C ALA A 53 -6.12 -11.76 8.08
N THR A 54 -4.88 -11.98 7.64
CA THR A 54 -3.94 -12.89 8.29
C THR A 54 -3.55 -12.41 9.68
N THR A 55 -3.19 -11.14 9.88
CA THR A 55 -2.88 -10.62 11.21
C THR A 55 -4.11 -10.67 12.13
N PHE A 56 -5.30 -10.36 11.62
CA PHE A 56 -6.54 -10.39 12.40
C PHE A 56 -6.90 -11.81 12.87
N MET A 57 -6.77 -12.81 11.99
CA MET A 57 -7.14 -14.20 12.32
C MET A 57 -6.09 -14.93 13.16
N THR A 58 -4.80 -14.66 12.92
CA THR A 58 -3.69 -15.41 13.57
C THR A 58 -3.12 -14.70 14.79
N GLY A 59 -3.35 -13.39 14.94
CA GLY A 59 -2.69 -12.55 15.93
C GLY A 59 -1.19 -12.31 15.64
N SER A 60 -0.63 -12.86 14.56
CA SER A 60 0.78 -12.74 14.21
C SER A 60 1.02 -11.64 13.18
N ILE A 61 1.78 -10.64 13.59
CA ILE A 61 2.22 -9.54 12.71
C ILE A 61 3.15 -10.07 11.62
N LEU A 62 4.04 -11.01 11.96
CA LEU A 62 4.99 -11.61 11.01
C LEU A 62 4.28 -12.37 9.88
N LEU A 63 3.22 -13.12 10.22
CA LEU A 63 2.42 -13.82 9.20
C LEU A 63 1.66 -12.82 8.31
N GLY A 64 1.19 -11.70 8.86
CA GLY A 64 0.61 -10.62 8.06
C GLY A 64 1.58 -9.99 7.08
N VAL A 65 2.82 -9.71 7.51
CA VAL A 65 3.87 -9.16 6.64
C VAL A 65 4.24 -10.13 5.51
N LEU A 66 4.26 -11.44 5.78
CA LEU A 66 4.50 -12.46 4.75
C LEU A 66 3.37 -12.56 3.71
N MET A 67 2.16 -12.16 4.08
CA MET A 67 0.97 -12.19 3.23
C MET A 67 0.65 -10.84 2.57
N ALA A 68 1.40 -9.79 2.90
CA ALA A 68 1.28 -8.45 2.34
C ALA A 68 1.98 -8.36 0.97
#